data_AF-S8CW21-F1
#
_entry.id   AF-S8CW21-F1
#
_cell.length_a   1.000
_cell.length_b   1.000
_cell.length_c   1.000
_cell.angle_alpha   90.00
_cell.angle_beta   90.00
_cell.angle_gamma   90.00
#
_symmetry.space_group_name_H-M   'P 1'
#
loop_
_entity.id
_entity.type
_entity.pdbx_description
1 polymer ?
#
loop_
_entity_poly.entity_id
_entity_poly.type
_entity_poly.pdbx_seq_one_letter_code
_entity_poly.pdbx_strand_id
1 'polypeptide(L)'
;DAKLLKLLTPPLVAVVVALSPIAHPPVAVGQTGATLFRRACIGCHVGGGNILQPGATLFSRDLTRNGVDSEEEIYSVTYFGKGRMPGFGEKCSPRGQCTFGPRLKEDEIRVLAAFVRAQADQGWPKLQVD
;
A
#
# COMPACT_ATOMS: atom_id res chain seq x y z
N ASP A 1 -72.89 28.47 8.82
CA ASP A 1 -71.94 29.40 8.18
C ASP A 1 -70.96 29.97 9.19
N ALA A 2 -69.65 29.77 8.96
CA ALA A 2 -68.53 30.68 9.25
C ALA A 2 -67.20 29.91 9.03
N LYS A 3 -66.46 30.33 8.00
CA LYS A 3 -65.08 29.93 7.68
C LYS A 3 -64.15 30.15 8.89
N LEU A 4 -63.12 29.31 9.08
CA LEU A 4 -61.73 29.79 9.11
C LEU A 4 -60.67 28.66 9.17
N LEU A 5 -59.67 28.81 8.29
CA LEU A 5 -58.26 28.35 8.35
C LEU A 5 -57.97 26.88 8.70
N LYS A 6 -57.62 26.03 7.71
CA LYS A 6 -56.24 25.86 7.20
C LYS A 6 -55.20 25.82 8.31
N LEU A 7 -54.67 24.63 8.58
CA LEU A 7 -53.23 24.42 8.75
C LEU A 7 -52.94 22.94 8.51
N LEU A 8 -52.30 22.67 7.37
CA LEU A 8 -51.67 21.41 7.06
C LEU A 8 -50.47 21.26 8.00
N THR A 9 -50.34 20.13 8.68
CA THR A 9 -49.08 19.71 9.29
C THR A 9 -48.83 18.24 8.95
N PRO A 10 -47.84 17.93 8.10
CA PRO A 10 -47.39 16.56 7.90
C PRO A 10 -46.51 16.13 9.09
N PRO A 11 -46.49 14.84 9.48
CA PRO A 11 -45.48 14.36 10.41
C PRO A 11 -44.15 14.29 9.67
N LEU A 12 -43.18 15.04 10.20
CA LEU A 12 -41.81 15.16 9.73
C LEU A 12 -41.09 13.82 10.01
N VAL A 13 -40.85 13.01 8.97
CA VAL A 13 -40.01 11.81 9.09
C VAL A 13 -38.56 12.27 9.20
N ALA A 14 -38.01 12.22 10.42
CA ALA A 14 -36.60 12.48 10.67
C ALA A 14 -35.75 11.29 10.19
N VAL A 15 -35.24 11.36 8.96
CA VAL A 15 -34.20 10.45 8.47
C VAL A 15 -32.86 10.95 9.03
N VAL A 16 -32.37 10.29 10.09
CA VAL A 16 -31.04 10.53 10.63
C VAL A 16 -30.04 9.77 9.76
N VAL A 17 -29.42 10.45 8.81
CA VAL A 17 -28.26 9.93 8.08
C VAL A 17 -27.08 9.95 9.03
N ALA A 18 -26.70 8.78 9.55
CA ALA A 18 -25.47 8.60 10.31
C ALA A 18 -24.28 8.84 9.37
N LEU A 19 -23.73 10.04 9.41
CA LEU A 19 -22.43 10.37 8.82
C LEU A 19 -21.35 9.70 9.66
N SER A 20 -21.08 8.42 9.38
CA SER A 20 -19.87 7.77 9.87
C SER A 20 -18.66 8.48 9.26
N PRO A 21 -17.71 9.00 10.06
CA PRO A 21 -16.47 9.49 9.50
C PRO A 21 -15.71 8.29 8.95
N ILE A 22 -15.51 8.27 7.64
CA ILE A 22 -14.51 7.39 7.02
C ILE A 22 -13.18 7.84 7.61
N ALA A 23 -12.70 7.10 8.62
CA ALA A 23 -11.39 7.28 9.22
C ALA A 23 -10.36 6.91 8.15
N HIS A 24 -9.96 7.89 7.34
CA HIS A 24 -8.76 7.77 6.54
C HIS A 24 -7.59 7.80 7.53
N PRO A 25 -6.74 6.75 7.58
CA PRO A 25 -5.54 6.83 8.38
C PRO A 25 -4.74 8.06 7.93
N PRO A 26 -4.12 8.79 8.86
CA PRO A 26 -3.36 9.98 8.50
C PRO A 26 -2.28 9.57 7.49
N VAL A 27 -2.38 10.11 6.28
CA VAL A 27 -1.30 10.03 5.29
C VAL A 27 -0.14 10.79 5.92
N ALA A 28 0.87 10.06 6.38
CA ALA A 28 2.08 10.66 6.91
C ALA A 28 2.60 11.68 5.88
N VAL A 29 2.95 12.88 6.34
CA VAL A 29 3.62 13.90 5.53
C VAL A 29 5.03 13.39 5.23
N GLY A 30 5.12 12.49 4.26
CA GLY A 30 6.27 11.72 3.85
C GLY A 30 6.04 11.22 2.43
N GLN A 31 7.09 10.76 1.75
CA GLN A 31 6.98 10.24 0.38
C GLN A 31 5.90 9.15 0.32
N THR A 32 5.03 9.22 -0.69
CA THR A 32 4.02 8.17 -0.90
C THR A 32 4.70 6.84 -1.19
N GLY A 33 4.05 5.72 -0.86
CA GLY A 33 4.55 4.38 -1.20
C GLY A 33 4.84 4.22 -2.69
N ALA A 34 4.03 4.86 -3.55
CA ALA A 34 4.28 4.88 -4.99
C ALA A 34 5.57 5.61 -5.36
N THR A 35 5.85 6.78 -4.77
CA THR A 35 7.11 7.52 -5.02
C THR A 35 8.32 6.74 -4.53
N LEU A 36 8.25 6.15 -3.34
CA LEU A 36 9.32 5.29 -2.81
C LEU A 36 9.56 4.08 -3.71
N PHE A 37 8.49 3.42 -4.16
CA PHE A 37 8.59 2.25 -5.02
C PHE A 37 9.21 2.58 -6.38
N ARG A 38 8.83 3.72 -6.97
CA ARG A 38 9.45 4.23 -8.22
C ARG A 38 10.94 4.50 -8.04
N ARG A 39 11.35 5.04 -6.89
CA ARG A 39 12.76 5.36 -6.61
C ARG A 39 13.62 4.12 -6.37
N ALA A 40 13.10 3.11 -5.67
CA ALA A 40 13.91 2.02 -5.13
C ALA A 40 13.66 0.64 -5.78
N CYS A 41 12.47 0.38 -6.31
CA CYS A 41 12.02 -0.98 -6.63
C CYS A 41 11.74 -1.19 -8.12
N ILE A 42 11.32 -0.14 -8.84
CA ILE A 42 10.80 -0.24 -10.21
C ILE A 42 11.79 -0.85 -11.20
N GLY A 43 13.09 -0.67 -10.96
CA GLY A 43 14.13 -1.22 -11.82
C GLY A 43 14.05 -2.74 -11.95
N CYS A 44 13.56 -3.45 -10.92
CA CYS A 44 13.35 -4.89 -10.96
C CYS A 44 11.88 -5.31 -10.99
N HIS A 45 10.99 -4.48 -10.41
CA HIS A 45 9.59 -4.83 -10.11
C HIS A 45 8.57 -3.92 -10.81
N VAL A 46 8.89 -3.41 -12.00
CA VAL A 46 7.94 -2.65 -12.81
C VAL A 46 6.63 -3.42 -13.01
N GLY A 47 5.50 -2.76 -12.77
CA GLY A 47 4.16 -3.36 -12.87
C GLY A 47 3.93 -4.58 -11.98
N GLY A 48 4.68 -4.71 -10.88
CA GLY A 48 4.61 -5.87 -9.99
C GLY A 48 5.35 -7.11 -10.49
N GLY A 49 6.05 -7.02 -11.61
CA GLY A 49 6.83 -8.14 -12.17
C GLY A 49 8.10 -8.46 -11.37
N ASN A 50 8.95 -9.30 -11.96
CA ASN A 50 10.33 -9.51 -11.50
C ASN A 50 11.19 -9.88 -12.71
N ILE A 51 12.04 -8.95 -13.15
CA ILE A 51 12.87 -9.16 -14.34
C ILE A 51 14.03 -10.16 -14.12
N LEU A 52 14.40 -10.42 -12.87
CA LEU A 52 15.54 -11.28 -12.53
C LEU A 52 15.10 -12.74 -12.30
N GLN A 53 13.95 -12.95 -11.67
CA GLN A 53 13.51 -14.26 -11.21
C GLN A 53 12.02 -14.51 -11.56
N PRO A 54 11.76 -15.30 -12.61
CA PRO A 54 10.42 -15.81 -12.89
C PRO A 54 9.85 -16.53 -11.66
N GLY A 55 8.57 -16.28 -11.37
CA GLY A 55 7.91 -16.87 -10.20
C GLY A 55 8.28 -16.22 -8.85
N ALA A 56 8.96 -15.09 -8.84
CA ALA A 56 9.13 -14.26 -7.64
C ALA A 56 8.61 -12.83 -7.91
N THR A 57 7.46 -12.74 -8.58
CA THR A 57 6.79 -11.45 -8.81
C THR A 57 6.11 -10.95 -7.53
N LEU A 58 5.66 -9.70 -7.56
CA LEU A 58 4.91 -9.08 -6.47
C LEU A 58 3.39 -9.28 -6.60
N PHE A 59 2.94 -10.18 -7.49
CA PHE A 59 1.52 -10.56 -7.58
C PHE A 59 1.16 -11.53 -6.46
N SER A 60 -0.07 -11.44 -5.94
CA SER A 60 -0.56 -12.26 -4.81
C SER A 60 -0.29 -13.76 -4.95
N ARG A 61 -0.46 -14.31 -6.16
CA ARG A 61 -0.17 -15.74 -6.42
C ARG A 61 1.27 -16.13 -6.09
N ASP A 62 2.24 -15.29 -6.48
CA ASP A 62 3.65 -15.56 -6.26
C ASP A 62 4.06 -15.23 -4.82
N LEU A 63 3.52 -14.16 -4.24
CA LEU A 63 3.75 -13.82 -2.84
C LEU A 63 3.30 -14.96 -1.91
N THR A 64 2.06 -15.46 -2.08
CA THR A 64 1.54 -16.57 -1.28
C THR A 64 2.32 -17.86 -1.53
N ARG A 65 2.64 -18.20 -2.79
CA ARG A 65 3.45 -19.40 -3.08
C ARG A 65 4.82 -19.35 -2.39
N ASN A 66 5.42 -18.17 -2.29
CA ASN A 66 6.76 -18.00 -1.71
C ASN A 66 6.75 -17.70 -0.20
N GLY A 67 5.57 -17.67 0.43
CA GLY A 67 5.41 -17.36 1.86
C GLY A 67 5.77 -15.92 2.21
N VAL A 68 5.49 -14.96 1.32
CA VAL A 68 5.81 -13.52 1.50
C VAL A 68 4.57 -12.66 1.23
N ASP A 69 3.39 -13.10 1.67
CA ASP A 69 2.12 -12.43 1.41
C ASP A 69 1.59 -11.56 2.57
N SER A 70 2.24 -11.54 3.73
CA SER A 70 1.96 -10.53 4.76
C SER A 70 2.82 -9.28 4.58
N GLU A 71 2.37 -8.15 5.12
CA GLU A 71 3.18 -6.93 5.15
C GLU A 71 4.48 -7.13 5.94
N GLU A 72 4.45 -7.93 7.01
CA GLU A 72 5.63 -8.24 7.82
C GLU A 72 6.68 -9.03 7.04
N GLU A 73 6.26 -10.00 6.22
CA GLU A 73 7.19 -10.77 5.39
C GLU A 73 7.73 -9.92 4.23
N ILE A 74 6.90 -9.09 3.61
CA ILE A 74 7.35 -8.14 2.59
C ILE A 74 8.35 -7.14 3.18
N TYR A 75 8.08 -6.63 4.38
CA TYR A 75 9.00 -5.79 5.14
C TYR A 75 10.33 -6.53 5.37
N SER A 76 10.28 -7.77 5.87
CA SER A 76 11.46 -8.58 6.17
C SER A 76 12.34 -8.78 4.94
N VAL A 77 11.75 -9.20 3.81
CA VAL A 77 12.46 -9.39 2.55
C VAL A 77 13.02 -8.08 2.00
N THR A 78 12.27 -6.97 2.10
CA THR A 78 12.76 -5.66 1.67
C THR A 78 13.91 -5.17 2.56
N TYR A 79 13.85 -5.44 3.86
CA TYR A 79 14.86 -5.03 4.82
C TYR A 79 16.16 -5.82 4.67
N PHE A 80 16.09 -7.15 4.67
CA PHE A 80 17.25 -8.04 4.72
C PHE A 80 17.69 -8.56 3.35
N GLY A 81 16.84 -8.47 2.33
CA GLY A 81 17.06 -9.09 1.03
C GLY A 81 16.68 -10.58 1.03
N LYS A 82 16.59 -11.16 -0.16
CA LYS A 82 16.35 -12.60 -0.36
C LYS A 82 16.95 -13.04 -1.69
N GLY A 83 17.90 -13.97 -1.63
CA GLY A 83 18.60 -14.45 -2.82
C GLY A 83 19.31 -13.32 -3.57
N ARG A 84 18.87 -13.03 -4.81
CA ARG A 84 19.44 -11.97 -5.65
C ARG A 84 18.88 -10.58 -5.38
N MET A 85 17.78 -10.46 -4.63
CA MET A 85 17.24 -9.16 -4.24
C MET A 85 18.06 -8.60 -3.06
N PRO A 86 18.68 -7.42 -3.20
CA PRO A 86 19.44 -6.82 -2.10
C PRO A 86 18.52 -6.33 -0.99
N GLY A 87 18.98 -6.38 0.26
CA GLY A 87 18.30 -5.75 1.39
C GLY A 87 18.54 -4.25 1.48
N PHE A 88 17.50 -3.48 1.84
CA PHE A 88 17.52 -2.02 1.87
C PHE A 88 17.62 -1.42 3.28
N GLY A 89 17.42 -2.22 4.33
CA GLY A 89 17.42 -1.75 5.71
C GLY A 89 18.76 -1.22 6.18
N GLU A 90 18.73 -0.26 7.12
CA GLU A 90 19.93 0.34 7.71
C GLU A 90 20.85 -0.68 8.37
N LYS A 91 20.28 -1.72 9.00
CA LYS A 91 21.02 -2.79 9.68
C LYS A 91 21.17 -4.07 8.85
N CYS A 92 20.87 -4.03 7.56
CA CYS A 92 21.11 -5.19 6.69
C CYS A 92 22.61 -5.49 6.60
N SER A 93 22.96 -6.75 6.82
CA SER A 93 24.32 -7.27 6.83
C SER A 93 24.34 -8.75 6.42
N PRO A 94 25.46 -9.28 5.89
CA PRO A 94 26.69 -8.59 5.48
C PRO A 94 26.51 -7.62 4.29
N ARG A 95 27.50 -6.75 4.03
CA ARG A 95 27.37 -5.70 2.99
C ARG A 95 27.02 -6.24 1.60
N GLY A 96 27.50 -7.44 1.24
CA GLY A 96 27.29 -8.03 -0.08
C GLY A 96 25.85 -8.47 -0.40
N GLN A 97 25.01 -8.73 0.60
CA GLN A 97 23.59 -9.07 0.38
C GLN A 97 22.68 -7.83 0.35
N CYS A 98 23.27 -6.65 0.45
CA CYS A 98 22.55 -5.41 0.69
C CYS A 98 22.72 -4.44 -0.47
N THR A 99 21.83 -3.47 -0.58
CA THR A 99 21.90 -2.46 -1.64
C THR A 99 23.19 -1.64 -1.52
N PHE A 100 23.88 -1.42 -2.63
CA PHE A 100 25.06 -0.56 -2.67
C PHE A 100 24.70 0.93 -2.58
N GLY A 101 23.46 1.29 -2.93
CA GLY A 101 22.94 2.65 -2.78
C GLY A 101 22.60 3.03 -1.33
N PRO A 102 21.96 4.19 -1.13
CA PRO A 102 21.46 4.61 0.18
C PRO A 102 20.50 3.57 0.78
N ARG A 103 20.59 3.40 2.10
CA ARG A 103 19.64 2.60 2.87
C ARG A 103 18.30 3.34 2.99
N LEU A 104 17.26 2.58 3.28
CA LEU A 104 15.95 3.10 3.62
C LEU A 104 15.73 2.98 5.12
N LYS A 105 15.06 3.97 5.69
CA LYS A 105 14.63 3.93 7.09
C LYS A 105 13.52 2.90 7.29
N GLU A 106 13.32 2.46 8.53
CA GLU A 106 12.30 1.45 8.85
C GLU A 106 10.87 1.90 8.49
N ASP A 107 10.54 3.17 8.70
CA ASP A 107 9.25 3.76 8.33
C ASP A 107 9.04 3.75 6.81
N GLU A 108 10.06 4.09 6.01
CA GLU A 108 10.00 3.99 4.56
C GLU A 108 9.77 2.55 4.07
N ILE A 109 10.41 1.57 4.70
CA ILE A 109 10.25 0.14 4.34
C ILE A 109 8.86 -0.36 4.72
N ARG A 110 8.28 0.09 5.85
CA ARG A 110 6.88 -0.22 6.21
C ARG A 110 5.90 0.35 5.21
N VAL A 111 6.11 1.60 4.79
CA VAL A 111 5.30 2.23 3.74
C VAL A 111 5.39 1.47 2.42
N LEU A 112 6.59 0.99 2.05
CA LEU A 112 6.78 0.14 0.86
C LEU A 112 6.07 -1.21 0.99
N ALA A 113 6.15 -1.86 2.15
CA ALA A 113 5.51 -3.15 2.38
C ALA A 113 3.98 -3.06 2.27
N ALA A 114 3.38 -2.07 2.94
CA ALA A 114 1.95 -1.78 2.83
C ALA A 114 1.55 -1.44 1.38
N PHE A 115 2.36 -0.64 0.67
CA PHE A 115 2.11 -0.32 -0.73
C PHE A 115 2.13 -1.57 -1.62
N VAL A 116 3.13 -2.45 -1.47
CA VAL A 116 3.23 -3.69 -2.27
C VAL A 116 2.05 -4.61 -1.98
N ARG A 117 1.66 -4.79 -0.71
CA ARG A 117 0.47 -5.57 -0.33
C ARG A 117 -0.79 -5.03 -1.00
N ALA A 118 -1.05 -3.73 -0.85
CA ALA A 118 -2.20 -3.06 -1.44
C ALA A 118 -2.23 -3.18 -2.98
N GLN A 119 -1.07 -3.08 -3.63
CA GLN A 119 -0.98 -3.25 -5.09
C GLN A 119 -1.20 -4.71 -5.52
N ALA A 120 -0.70 -5.68 -4.76
CA ALA A 120 -0.93 -7.10 -5.00
C ALA A 120 -2.42 -7.45 -4.88
N ASP A 121 -3.11 -6.92 -3.86
CA ASP A 121 -4.56 -7.07 -3.67
C ASP A 121 -5.38 -6.56 -4.85
N GLN A 122 -4.92 -5.48 -5.48
CA GLN A 122 -5.57 -4.88 -6.64
C GLN A 122 -5.11 -5.47 -7.98
N GLY A 123 -4.21 -6.47 -7.97
CA GLY A 123 -3.67 -7.07 -9.18
C GLY A 123 -2.78 -6.14 -10.00
N TRP A 124 -2.08 -5.21 -9.35
CA TRP A 124 -1.17 -4.22 -9.96
C TRP A 124 -1.84 -3.42 -11.10
N PRO A 125 -2.84 -2.58 -10.80
CA PRO A 125 -3.41 -1.67 -11.80
C PRO A 125 -2.31 -0.75 -12.33
N LYS A 126 -2.44 -0.31 -13.59
CA LYS A 126 -1.55 0.69 -14.16
C LYS A 126 -1.57 1.92 -13.24
N LEU A 127 -0.45 2.22 -12.58
CA LEU A 127 -0.32 3.41 -11.76
C LEU A 127 -0.57 4.61 -12.69
N GLN A 128 -1.68 5.33 -12.47
CA GLN A 128 -1.90 6.60 -13.15
C GLN A 128 -0.72 7.51 -12.78
N VAL A 129 -0.02 7.96 -13.82
CA VAL A 129 1.11 8.87 -13.69
C VAL A 129 0.57 10.18 -14.21
N ASP A 130 0.11 11.00 -13.29
CA ASP A 130 -0.20 12.40 -13.57
C ASP A 130 1.12 13.20 -13.51
#